data_AF-A0A2N9LT78-F1
#
_entry.id   AF-A0A2N9LT78-F1
#
_cell.length_a   1.000
_cell.length_b   1.000
_cell.length_c   1.000
_cell.angle_alpha   90.00
_cell.angle_beta   90.00
_cell.angle_gamma   90.00
#
_symmetry.space_group_name_H-M   'P 1'
#
loop_
_entity.id
_entity.type
_entity.pdbx_description
1 polymer ?
#
loop_
_entity_poly.entity_id
_entity_poly.type
_entity_poly.pdbx_seq_one_letter_code
_entity_poly.pdbx_strand_id
1 'polypeptide(L)'
;MKRTAIALLVILAVAGVAAAQVTSPTQDVLGAHNVYGRGCIACHAPHSGAAGNGGKSSANSGNFALWGEDMSPLYGQTLSFGNSGSYAVTLPNYLTGGYPASPDDGYFGIITCLSCHDGNLAKSGMMKGTTVETVTIAGATFNPPTLLGNDGSTPGNYMNDHPVGPSATVGCGGPYNWDCTVNANGSISFSGPNSTQFIADYYDVTSGNGPIAHLVLVPGSTPGFAGSVTSNSWVTCTTCHDQHDMSYFNTAASGSAVIKPTHFFVRGWYDPGNAATSNSAAQFCRSCHGGESNEAHGQTVPTT
;
A
#
# COMPACT_ATOMS: atom_id res chain seq x y z
N MET A 1 48.03 -18.55 -24.26
CA MET A 1 47.99 -17.72 -23.03
C MET A 1 47.62 -16.26 -23.30
N LYS A 2 48.33 -15.51 -24.16
CA LYS A 2 48.01 -14.08 -24.41
C LYS A 2 46.61 -13.82 -24.98
N ARG A 3 46.14 -14.66 -25.92
CA ARG A 3 44.79 -14.51 -26.53
C ARG A 3 43.66 -14.81 -25.54
N THR A 4 43.86 -15.81 -24.68
CA THR A 4 42.90 -16.21 -23.65
C THR A 4 42.76 -15.14 -22.56
N ALA A 5 43.87 -14.53 -22.15
CA ALA A 5 43.87 -13.44 -21.18
C ALA A 5 43.14 -12.19 -21.72
N ILE A 6 43.36 -11.84 -22.99
CA ILE A 6 42.66 -10.72 -23.64
C ILE A 6 41.16 -10.99 -23.75
N ALA A 7 40.75 -12.22 -24.12
CA ALA A 7 39.34 -12.58 -24.21
C ALA A 7 38.63 -12.46 -22.84
N LEU A 8 39.26 -12.92 -21.76
CA LEU A 8 38.72 -12.79 -20.40
C LEU A 8 38.60 -11.32 -19.96
N LEU A 9 39.59 -10.48 -20.32
CA LEU A 9 39.57 -9.06 -20.01
C LEU A 9 38.43 -8.32 -20.74
N VAL A 10 38.17 -8.68 -22.00
CA VAL A 10 37.04 -8.14 -22.77
C VAL A 10 35.71 -8.57 -22.17
N ILE A 11 35.56 -9.83 -21.76
CA ILE A 11 34.34 -10.32 -21.11
C ILE A 11 34.10 -9.59 -19.78
N LEU A 12 35.14 -9.42 -18.96
CA LEU A 12 35.03 -8.65 -17.70
C LEU A 12 34.71 -7.18 -17.95
N ALA A 13 35.30 -6.56 -18.97
CA ALA A 13 35.03 -5.17 -19.33
C ALA A 13 33.59 -4.99 -19.80
N VAL A 14 33.07 -5.88 -20.65
CA VAL A 14 31.67 -5.85 -21.11
C VAL A 14 30.71 -6.08 -19.96
N ALA A 15 31.00 -7.02 -19.04
CA ALA A 15 30.22 -7.23 -17.84
C ALA A 15 30.24 -6.00 -16.90
N GLY A 16 31.40 -5.34 -16.77
CA GLY A 16 31.55 -4.10 -16.01
C GLY A 16 30.78 -2.93 -16.61
N VAL A 17 30.77 -2.78 -17.94
CA VAL A 17 29.97 -1.76 -18.63
C VAL A 17 28.47 -2.06 -18.50
N ALA A 18 28.05 -3.33 -18.59
CA ALA A 18 26.66 -3.73 -18.38
C ALA A 18 26.20 -3.47 -16.93
N ALA A 19 27.03 -3.75 -15.93
CA ALA A 19 26.74 -3.44 -14.53
C ALA A 19 26.73 -1.92 -14.25
N ALA A 20 27.45 -1.12 -15.05
CA ALA A 20 27.42 0.34 -14.97
C ALA A 20 26.19 0.98 -15.62
N GLN A 21 25.33 0.20 -16.32
CA GLN A 21 24.06 0.67 -16.85
C GLN A 21 22.91 0.70 -15.83
N VAL A 22 23.21 0.52 -14.53
CA VAL A 22 22.25 0.84 -13.45
C VAL A 22 22.07 2.36 -13.43
N THR A 23 21.21 2.83 -14.30
CA THR A 23 20.76 4.22 -14.31
C THR A 23 19.89 4.44 -13.08
N SER A 24 20.18 5.48 -12.31
CA SER A 24 19.23 5.95 -11.30
C SER A 24 17.90 6.21 -12.00
N PRO A 25 16.76 5.77 -11.44
CA PRO A 25 15.46 6.08 -12.01
C PRO A 25 15.40 7.59 -12.29
N THR A 26 15.07 7.97 -13.52
CA THR A 26 14.90 9.38 -13.89
C THR A 26 13.62 9.98 -13.30
N GLN A 27 12.81 9.13 -12.66
CA GLN A 27 11.55 9.46 -12.01
C GLN A 27 11.71 9.34 -10.50
N ASP A 28 11.07 10.25 -9.75
CA ASP A 28 11.02 10.19 -8.29
C ASP A 28 10.15 9.02 -7.83
N VAL A 29 10.82 7.92 -7.46
CA VAL A 29 10.21 6.67 -6.99
C VAL A 29 9.56 6.84 -5.61
N LEU A 30 10.12 7.71 -4.78
CA LEU A 30 9.69 7.89 -3.38
C LEU A 30 8.49 8.82 -3.28
N GLY A 31 8.43 9.83 -4.15
CA GLY A 31 7.43 10.87 -4.12
C GLY A 31 7.32 11.55 -2.76
N ALA A 32 6.09 11.63 -2.24
CA ALA A 32 5.83 12.21 -0.92
C ALA A 32 6.63 11.54 0.23
N HIS A 33 7.00 10.27 0.07
CA HIS A 33 7.79 9.51 1.03
C HIS A 33 9.29 9.83 0.99
N ASN A 34 9.73 10.70 0.07
CA ASN A 34 11.08 11.25 0.15
C ASN A 34 11.20 12.21 1.35
N VAL A 35 10.09 12.73 1.90
CA VAL A 35 10.01 13.55 3.14
C VAL A 35 11.20 14.51 3.29
N TYR A 36 11.25 15.52 2.42
CA TYR A 36 12.34 16.52 2.36
C TYR A 36 13.74 15.93 2.07
N GLY A 37 13.82 14.85 1.27
CA GLY A 37 15.10 14.23 0.88
C GLY A 37 15.66 13.23 1.89
N ARG A 38 14.86 12.82 2.87
CA ARG A 38 15.24 11.87 3.93
C ARG A 38 14.93 10.42 3.55
N GLY A 39 13.95 10.16 2.69
CA GLY A 39 13.55 8.80 2.31
C GLY A 39 13.33 7.91 3.53
N CYS A 40 13.98 6.74 3.56
CA CYS A 40 13.81 5.75 4.63
C CYS A 40 14.04 6.31 6.04
N ILE A 41 14.98 7.25 6.24
CA ILE A 41 15.28 7.81 7.57
C ILE A 41 14.20 8.76 8.08
N ALA A 42 13.22 9.12 7.24
CA ALA A 42 12.03 9.83 7.67
C ALA A 42 11.12 8.94 8.52
N CYS A 43 11.02 7.65 8.19
CA CYS A 43 10.26 6.69 8.99
C CYS A 43 11.16 5.98 10.00
N HIS A 44 12.45 5.82 9.68
CA HIS A 44 13.40 5.06 10.46
C HIS A 44 14.35 5.91 11.31
N ALA A 45 14.14 5.93 12.64
CA ALA A 45 15.08 6.53 13.59
C ALA A 45 15.93 5.43 14.26
N PRO A 46 17.23 5.28 13.90
CA PRO A 46 18.08 4.23 14.46
C PRO A 46 18.32 4.38 15.97
N HIS A 47 18.14 5.59 16.49
CA HIS A 47 18.24 5.89 17.92
C HIS A 47 17.21 6.94 18.32
N SER A 48 16.77 6.91 19.58
CA SER A 48 15.94 7.93 20.22
C SER A 48 14.49 8.04 19.72
N GLY A 49 14.04 7.12 18.86
CA GLY A 49 12.67 7.11 18.33
C GLY A 49 12.29 8.44 17.68
N ALA A 50 11.11 8.98 18.01
CA ALA A 50 10.60 10.25 17.50
C ALA A 50 11.57 11.42 17.68
N ALA A 51 12.31 11.49 18.81
CA ALA A 51 13.31 12.54 19.02
C ALA A 51 14.48 12.47 18.02
N GLY A 52 14.80 11.28 17.49
CA GLY A 52 15.80 11.12 16.44
C GLY A 52 15.44 11.82 15.13
N ASN A 53 14.15 12.08 14.92
CA ASN A 53 13.62 12.83 13.78
C ASN A 53 13.19 14.26 14.12
N GLY A 54 13.51 14.74 15.34
CA GLY A 54 13.08 16.07 15.81
C GLY A 54 11.62 16.14 16.24
N GLY A 55 10.94 14.98 16.33
CA GLY A 55 9.59 14.84 16.88
C GLY A 55 9.57 14.84 18.41
N LYS A 56 8.36 14.92 18.97
CA LYS A 56 8.16 14.84 20.42
C LYS A 56 8.29 13.39 20.89
N SER A 57 9.12 13.15 21.90
CA SER A 57 9.15 11.83 22.55
C SER A 57 7.85 11.58 23.32
N SER A 58 7.24 10.43 23.06
CA SER A 58 6.21 9.82 23.90
C SER A 58 6.80 8.68 24.74
N ALA A 59 6.04 8.12 25.68
CA ALA A 59 6.52 7.01 26.51
C ALA A 59 6.90 5.76 25.69
N ASN A 60 6.39 5.64 24.45
CA ASN A 60 6.70 4.55 23.53
C ASN A 60 7.72 4.93 22.45
N SER A 61 8.22 6.18 22.46
CA SER A 61 9.24 6.63 21.52
C SER A 61 10.53 5.83 21.70
N GLY A 62 10.95 5.10 20.66
CA GLY A 62 12.13 4.23 20.68
C GLY A 62 11.88 2.81 21.18
N ASN A 63 10.66 2.50 21.62
CA ASN A 63 10.27 1.12 21.98
C ASN A 63 9.79 0.32 20.77
N PHE A 64 9.29 1.02 19.73
CA PHE A 64 9.09 0.45 18.40
C PHE A 64 10.41 0.50 17.65
N ALA A 65 10.98 -0.68 17.38
CA ALA A 65 12.28 -0.79 16.75
C ALA A 65 12.34 0.06 15.48
N LEU A 66 13.29 0.99 15.46
CA LEU A 66 13.56 1.89 14.35
C LEU A 66 12.41 2.85 14.01
N TRP A 67 11.26 2.91 14.69
CA TRP A 67 10.20 3.87 14.31
C TRP A 67 10.55 5.30 14.75
N GLY A 68 10.42 6.24 13.81
CA GLY A 68 10.91 7.61 13.95
C GLY A 68 9.85 8.68 14.17
N GLU A 69 8.56 8.35 14.30
CA GLU A 69 7.49 9.36 14.42
C GLU A 69 6.67 9.26 15.70
N ASP A 70 6.13 10.41 16.15
CA ASP A 70 5.29 10.48 17.35
C ASP A 70 3.86 10.03 17.05
N MET A 71 3.53 8.84 17.52
CA MET A 71 2.20 8.24 17.40
C MET A 71 1.25 8.63 18.54
N SER A 72 1.73 9.29 19.59
CA SER A 72 0.93 9.55 20.79
C SER A 72 -0.34 10.38 20.58
N PRO A 73 -0.42 11.33 19.63
CA PRO A 73 -1.65 12.06 19.36
C PRO A 73 -2.81 11.17 18.86
N LEU A 74 -2.50 10.00 18.28
CA LEU A 74 -3.49 9.11 17.67
C LEU A 74 -4.04 8.06 18.65
N TYR A 75 -3.36 7.83 19.76
CA TYR A 75 -3.77 6.82 20.74
C TYR A 75 -5.10 7.18 21.41
N GLY A 76 -6.04 6.22 21.40
CA GLY A 76 -7.37 6.39 22.00
C GLY A 76 -8.35 7.20 21.16
N GLN A 77 -7.95 7.66 19.97
CA GLN A 77 -8.81 8.44 19.08
C GLN A 77 -9.79 7.54 18.35
N THR A 78 -11.00 8.04 18.09
CA THR A 78 -11.95 7.43 17.17
C THR A 78 -11.97 8.23 15.88
N LEU A 79 -11.61 7.60 14.76
CA LEU A 79 -11.56 8.20 13.44
C LEU A 79 -12.61 7.55 12.53
N SER A 80 -13.30 8.36 11.73
CA SER A 80 -14.38 7.89 10.85
C SER A 80 -13.97 7.99 9.38
N PHE A 81 -13.61 6.85 8.79
CA PHE A 81 -13.19 6.74 7.40
C PHE A 81 -14.36 6.47 6.47
N GLY A 82 -14.25 6.93 5.22
CA GLY A 82 -15.04 6.53 4.06
C GLY A 82 -16.56 6.65 4.16
N ASN A 83 -17.25 6.71 3.01
CA ASN A 83 -18.73 6.69 2.92
C ASN A 83 -19.42 7.58 3.98
N SER A 84 -19.04 8.86 4.06
CA SER A 84 -19.59 9.81 5.04
C SER A 84 -19.35 9.40 6.51
N GLY A 85 -18.23 8.71 6.79
CA GLY A 85 -17.80 8.33 8.12
C GLY A 85 -18.36 6.98 8.62
N SER A 86 -18.80 6.12 7.70
CA SER A 86 -19.42 4.83 8.03
C SER A 86 -18.46 3.81 8.65
N TYR A 87 -17.14 4.04 8.55
CA TYR A 87 -16.12 3.11 9.04
C TYR A 87 -15.35 3.73 10.22
N ALA A 88 -16.00 3.71 11.38
CA ALA A 88 -15.40 4.20 12.62
C ALA A 88 -14.36 3.22 13.17
N VAL A 89 -13.17 3.73 13.47
CA VAL A 89 -12.04 2.97 14.03
C VAL A 89 -11.60 3.64 15.33
N THR A 90 -11.67 2.90 16.43
CA THR A 90 -11.11 3.36 17.71
C THR A 90 -9.70 2.81 17.85
N LEU A 91 -8.73 3.70 17.82
CA LEU A 91 -7.30 3.38 17.87
C LEU A 91 -6.91 2.99 19.30
N PRO A 92 -6.29 1.81 19.51
CA PRO A 92 -5.82 1.41 20.83
C PRO A 92 -4.86 2.43 21.44
N ASN A 93 -4.92 2.57 22.77
CA ASN A 93 -3.95 3.36 23.49
C ASN A 93 -2.77 2.49 23.95
N TYR A 94 -1.72 2.45 23.14
CA TYR A 94 -0.52 1.68 23.46
C TYR A 94 0.36 2.30 24.56
N LEU A 95 0.07 3.51 25.06
CA LEU A 95 0.80 4.06 26.22
C LEU A 95 0.40 3.36 27.52
N THR A 96 -0.86 2.98 27.63
CA THR A 96 -1.44 2.37 28.83
C THR A 96 -1.84 0.91 28.62
N GLY A 97 -2.04 0.47 27.36
CA GLY A 97 -2.52 -0.85 26.99
C GLY A 97 -1.41 -1.86 26.62
N GLY A 98 -0.14 -1.49 26.70
CA GLY A 98 0.99 -2.32 26.26
C GLY A 98 1.33 -2.12 24.78
N TYR A 99 2.12 -3.04 24.20
CA TYR A 99 2.51 -3.01 22.79
C TYR A 99 1.55 -3.79 21.90
N PRO A 100 1.45 -3.49 20.59
CA PRO A 100 0.79 -4.36 19.63
C PRO A 100 1.35 -5.79 19.75
N ALA A 101 0.44 -6.76 19.74
CA ALA A 101 0.78 -8.16 19.97
C ALA A 101 1.50 -8.80 18.76
N SER A 102 1.41 -8.17 17.59
CA SER A 102 1.99 -8.64 16.32
C SER A 102 2.48 -7.45 15.49
N PRO A 103 3.54 -7.60 14.69
CA PRO A 103 3.88 -6.63 13.64
C PRO A 103 2.75 -6.45 12.60
N ASP A 104 1.86 -7.44 12.48
CA ASP A 104 0.69 -7.42 11.58
C ASP A 104 -0.58 -6.87 12.26
N ASP A 105 -0.46 -6.22 13.42
CA ASP A 105 -1.58 -5.56 14.08
C ASP A 105 -2.11 -4.42 13.19
N GLY A 106 -3.28 -4.62 12.62
CA GLY A 106 -3.89 -3.65 11.70
C GLY A 106 -4.11 -2.27 12.30
N TYR A 107 -4.36 -2.16 13.61
CA TYR A 107 -4.51 -0.86 14.25
C TYR A 107 -3.17 -0.15 14.36
N PHE A 108 -2.11 -0.89 14.65
CA PHE A 108 -0.75 -0.37 14.63
C PHE A 108 -0.35 0.09 13.22
N GLY A 109 -0.72 -0.67 12.19
CA GLY A 109 -0.59 -0.27 10.78
C GLY A 109 -1.29 1.07 10.49
N ILE A 110 -2.54 1.25 10.92
CA ILE A 110 -3.26 2.53 10.76
C ILE A 110 -2.52 3.67 11.50
N ILE A 111 -2.14 3.47 12.76
CA ILE A 111 -1.49 4.51 13.57
C ILE A 111 -0.14 4.94 12.97
N THR A 112 0.66 3.98 12.51
CA THR A 112 1.98 4.27 11.91
C THR A 112 1.82 5.06 10.61
N CYS A 113 0.92 4.65 9.72
CA CYS A 113 0.61 5.41 8.50
C CYS A 113 0.12 6.84 8.83
N LEU A 114 -0.82 6.96 9.76
CA LEU A 114 -1.39 8.24 10.17
C LEU A 114 -0.37 9.15 10.86
N SER A 115 0.68 8.64 11.51
CA SER A 115 1.70 9.52 12.09
C SER A 115 2.41 10.43 11.06
N CYS A 116 2.29 10.07 9.77
CA CYS A 116 2.78 10.83 8.62
C CYS A 116 1.65 11.42 7.75
N HIS A 117 0.55 10.70 7.60
CA HIS A 117 -0.56 11.04 6.68
C HIS A 117 -1.75 11.72 7.33
N ASP A 118 -1.79 11.88 8.65
CA ASP A 118 -2.95 12.41 9.35
C ASP A 118 -3.18 13.91 9.13
N GLY A 119 -2.17 14.75 9.39
CA GLY A 119 -2.24 16.19 9.13
C GLY A 119 -3.12 17.02 10.09
N ASN A 120 -3.79 16.40 11.08
CA ASN A 120 -4.71 17.07 12.01
C ASN A 120 -4.32 16.89 13.49
N LEU A 121 -4.15 15.66 13.95
CA LEU A 121 -3.70 15.26 15.28
C LEU A 121 -2.19 15.00 15.30
N ALA A 122 -1.68 14.14 14.41
CA ALA A 122 -0.26 13.81 14.30
C ALA A 122 0.45 14.78 13.34
N LYS A 123 0.99 15.86 13.91
CA LYS A 123 1.59 16.96 13.15
C LYS A 123 3.12 16.92 13.01
N SER A 124 3.82 16.03 13.73
CA SER A 124 5.30 16.01 13.74
C SER A 124 5.88 15.41 12.46
N GLY A 125 5.33 14.26 12.04
CA GLY A 125 5.85 13.46 10.92
C GLY A 125 5.24 13.79 9.56
N MET A 126 4.48 14.89 9.47
CA MET A 126 3.67 15.19 8.29
C MET A 126 4.51 15.13 7.02
N MET A 127 4.10 14.25 6.10
CA MET A 127 4.58 14.27 4.73
C MET A 127 4.11 15.57 4.09
N LYS A 128 4.94 16.62 4.14
CA LYS A 128 4.72 17.81 3.33
C LYS A 128 5.37 17.60 1.98
N GLY A 129 4.58 17.87 0.95
CA GLY A 129 4.91 17.60 -0.43
C GLY A 129 3.65 17.27 -1.18
N THR A 130 3.82 16.91 -2.43
CA THR A 130 2.75 16.52 -3.33
C THR A 130 2.95 15.05 -3.70
N THR A 131 1.88 14.32 -4.00
CA THR A 131 2.07 13.13 -4.84
C THR A 131 2.73 13.60 -6.15
N VAL A 132 3.68 12.85 -6.69
CA VAL A 132 4.43 13.31 -7.88
C VAL A 132 3.54 13.33 -9.12
N GLU A 133 2.38 12.69 -9.07
CA GLU A 133 1.43 12.75 -10.15
C GLU A 133 0.83 14.15 -10.22
N THR A 134 1.19 14.85 -11.29
CA THR A 134 0.52 16.08 -11.68
C THR A 134 -0.71 15.67 -12.47
N VAL A 135 -1.86 15.63 -11.79
CA VAL A 135 -3.12 15.20 -12.37
C VAL A 135 -3.72 16.39 -13.11
N THR A 136 -4.08 16.20 -14.38
CA THR A 136 -4.86 17.18 -15.14
C THR A 136 -6.25 16.64 -15.42
N ILE A 137 -7.25 17.16 -14.71
CA ILE A 137 -8.66 16.80 -14.89
C ILE A 137 -9.44 18.06 -15.23
N ALA A 138 -10.22 18.01 -16.32
CA ALA A 138 -11.10 19.10 -16.75
C ALA A 138 -10.40 20.48 -16.87
N GLY A 139 -9.13 20.49 -17.28
CA GLY A 139 -8.33 21.72 -17.44
C GLY A 139 -7.71 22.26 -16.15
N ALA A 140 -7.94 21.62 -15.01
CA ALA A 140 -7.24 21.91 -13.77
C ALA A 140 -6.04 20.97 -13.62
N THR A 141 -4.87 21.54 -13.34
CA THR A 141 -3.64 20.80 -13.06
C THR A 141 -3.30 20.97 -11.59
N PHE A 142 -3.24 19.86 -10.85
CA PHE A 142 -2.95 19.88 -9.42
C PHE A 142 -2.23 18.59 -9.02
N ASN A 143 -1.68 18.61 -7.81
CA ASN A 143 -1.16 17.40 -7.19
C ASN A 143 -2.09 16.97 -6.06
N PRO A 144 -2.54 15.71 -6.03
CA PRO A 144 -3.32 15.17 -4.93
C PRO A 144 -2.65 15.39 -3.56
N PRO A 145 -3.44 15.72 -2.52
CA PRO A 145 -2.93 15.86 -1.15
C PRO A 145 -2.44 14.51 -0.62
N THR A 146 -1.43 14.57 0.24
CA THR A 146 -0.86 13.40 0.94
C THR A 146 -1.44 13.23 2.35
N LEU A 147 -2.12 14.24 2.86
CA LEU A 147 -2.74 14.25 4.18
C LEU A 147 -4.20 13.82 4.04
N LEU A 148 -4.60 12.82 4.83
CA LEU A 148 -5.96 12.27 4.89
C LEU A 148 -6.85 13.15 5.77
N GLY A 149 -6.45 13.34 7.04
CA GLY A 149 -7.22 14.13 8.00
C GLY A 149 -7.14 15.65 7.80
N ASN A 150 -6.41 16.14 6.82
CA ASN A 150 -6.32 17.57 6.49
C ASN A 150 -5.99 17.77 5.01
N ASP A 151 -6.84 17.20 4.17
CA ASP A 151 -6.71 17.10 2.72
C ASP A 151 -7.15 18.37 1.94
N GLY A 152 -7.48 19.46 2.65
CA GLY A 152 -8.05 20.68 2.09
C GLY A 152 -9.55 20.86 2.32
N SER A 153 -10.20 19.88 2.95
CA SER A 153 -11.56 20.01 3.49
C SER A 153 -11.55 20.55 4.94
N THR A 154 -12.34 19.97 5.84
CA THR A 154 -12.34 20.32 7.27
C THR A 154 -11.30 19.46 8.01
N PRO A 155 -10.42 20.03 8.86
CA PRO A 155 -9.48 19.23 9.65
C PRO A 155 -10.19 18.14 10.46
N GLY A 156 -9.67 16.92 10.40
CA GLY A 156 -10.23 15.71 11.01
C GLY A 156 -11.28 15.00 10.14
N ASN A 157 -11.46 15.40 8.89
CA ASN A 157 -12.32 14.70 7.95
C ASN A 157 -11.55 13.60 7.22
N TYR A 158 -11.97 12.35 7.39
CA TYR A 158 -11.46 11.18 6.64
C TYR A 158 -12.58 10.53 5.80
N MET A 159 -13.71 11.20 5.66
CA MET A 159 -14.95 10.60 5.14
C MET A 159 -14.93 10.37 3.63
N ASN A 160 -14.01 11.05 2.93
CA ASN A 160 -13.75 10.93 1.49
C ASN A 160 -12.56 10.02 1.16
N ASP A 161 -11.92 9.45 2.18
CA ASP A 161 -10.84 8.48 2.00
C ASP A 161 -11.36 7.05 1.80
N HIS A 162 -10.48 6.16 1.36
CA HIS A 162 -10.81 4.74 1.32
C HIS A 162 -11.11 4.20 2.73
N PRO A 163 -12.14 3.36 2.88
CA PRO A 163 -12.43 2.69 4.15
C PRO A 163 -11.23 1.89 4.67
N VAL A 164 -10.90 2.07 5.94
CA VAL A 164 -9.99 1.21 6.70
C VAL A 164 -10.63 0.86 8.04
N GLY A 165 -10.18 -0.21 8.67
CA GLY A 165 -10.66 -0.62 9.99
C GLY A 165 -11.55 -1.86 9.98
N PRO A 166 -11.89 -2.41 11.16
CA PRO A 166 -12.59 -3.70 11.29
C PRO A 166 -13.92 -3.82 10.54
N SER A 167 -14.61 -2.71 10.28
CA SER A 167 -15.85 -2.69 9.51
C SER A 167 -15.64 -2.58 7.99
N ALA A 168 -14.42 -2.29 7.54
CA ALA A 168 -14.03 -2.23 6.13
C ALA A 168 -13.67 -3.62 5.62
N THR A 169 -14.67 -4.50 5.54
CA THR A 169 -14.50 -5.91 5.13
C THR A 169 -14.66 -6.08 3.62
N VAL A 170 -13.84 -6.93 3.01
CA VAL A 170 -13.96 -7.30 1.59
C VAL A 170 -14.95 -8.45 1.42
N GLY A 171 -15.87 -8.32 0.46
CA GLY A 171 -16.85 -9.33 0.11
C GLY A 171 -16.42 -10.23 -1.06
N CYS A 172 -17.07 -11.39 -1.18
CA CYS A 172 -16.96 -12.33 -2.29
C CYS A 172 -18.34 -12.70 -2.79
N GLY A 173 -18.52 -12.77 -4.11
CA GLY A 173 -19.77 -13.10 -4.77
C GLY A 173 -20.79 -11.96 -4.79
N GLY A 174 -21.87 -12.16 -5.55
CA GLY A 174 -22.84 -11.12 -5.85
C GLY A 174 -22.41 -10.24 -7.05
N PRO A 175 -23.22 -9.23 -7.40
CA PRO A 175 -23.03 -8.45 -8.62
C PRO A 175 -21.87 -7.44 -8.57
N TYR A 176 -21.37 -7.09 -7.38
CA TYR A 176 -20.38 -6.03 -7.18
C TYR A 176 -19.02 -6.55 -6.69
N ASN A 177 -18.89 -7.84 -6.38
CA ASN A 177 -17.64 -8.41 -5.86
C ASN A 177 -17.07 -9.43 -6.84
N TRP A 178 -15.80 -9.76 -6.64
CA TRP A 178 -15.19 -10.90 -7.31
C TRP A 178 -15.92 -12.20 -7.01
N ASP A 179 -15.91 -13.12 -7.97
CA ASP A 179 -16.34 -14.51 -7.82
C ASP A 179 -15.32 -15.33 -7.01
N CYS A 180 -14.99 -14.85 -5.82
CA CYS A 180 -14.05 -15.47 -4.89
C CYS A 180 -14.77 -16.27 -3.78
N THR A 181 -13.98 -16.91 -2.93
CA THR A 181 -14.42 -17.58 -1.70
C THR A 181 -13.64 -17.03 -0.52
N VAL A 182 -14.31 -16.70 0.58
CA VAL A 182 -13.62 -16.39 1.84
C VAL A 182 -13.42 -17.69 2.62
N ASN A 183 -12.17 -17.97 2.99
CA ASN A 183 -11.80 -19.16 3.75
C ASN A 183 -12.03 -18.96 5.26
N ALA A 184 -12.08 -20.05 6.02
CA ALA A 184 -12.32 -20.01 7.47
C ALA A 184 -11.27 -19.22 8.27
N ASN A 185 -10.05 -19.08 7.73
CA ASN A 185 -8.97 -18.29 8.30
C ASN A 185 -9.02 -16.80 7.89
N GLY A 186 -10.06 -16.37 7.16
CA GLY A 186 -10.22 -15.00 6.65
C GLY A 186 -9.53 -14.72 5.33
N SER A 187 -8.70 -15.61 4.78
CA SER A 187 -8.07 -15.36 3.48
C SER A 187 -9.08 -15.48 2.34
N ILE A 188 -8.81 -14.81 1.22
CA ILE A 188 -9.68 -14.82 0.03
C ILE A 188 -9.05 -15.69 -1.05
N SER A 189 -9.82 -16.67 -1.53
CA SER A 189 -9.48 -17.54 -2.65
C SER A 189 -10.18 -17.09 -3.92
N PHE A 190 -9.41 -16.75 -4.95
CA PHE A 190 -9.91 -16.38 -6.26
C PHE A 190 -10.09 -17.61 -7.15
N SER A 191 -11.12 -18.39 -6.88
CA SER A 191 -11.40 -19.66 -7.56
C SER A 191 -12.46 -19.58 -8.64
N GLY A 192 -13.10 -18.42 -8.83
CA GLY A 192 -14.13 -18.24 -9.85
C GLY A 192 -13.54 -17.90 -11.23
N PRO A 193 -14.30 -18.11 -12.31
CA PRO A 193 -13.83 -17.86 -13.68
C PRO A 193 -13.26 -16.45 -13.90
N ASN A 194 -13.96 -15.40 -13.45
CA ASN A 194 -13.60 -14.01 -13.74
C ASN A 194 -12.38 -13.59 -12.95
N SER A 195 -12.34 -13.91 -11.66
CA SER A 195 -11.17 -13.62 -10.83
C SER A 195 -9.95 -14.43 -11.20
N THR A 196 -10.11 -15.69 -11.60
CA THR A 196 -8.99 -16.50 -12.11
C THR A 196 -8.41 -15.89 -13.38
N GLN A 197 -9.28 -15.41 -14.28
CA GLN A 197 -8.88 -14.72 -15.50
C GLN A 197 -8.16 -13.40 -15.19
N PHE A 198 -8.70 -12.59 -14.29
CA PHE A 198 -8.05 -11.34 -13.86
C PHE A 198 -6.67 -11.61 -13.27
N ILE A 199 -6.53 -12.62 -12.42
CA ILE A 199 -5.21 -13.00 -11.93
C ILE A 199 -4.34 -13.37 -13.13
N ALA A 200 -4.72 -14.33 -13.98
CA ALA A 200 -3.91 -14.74 -15.13
C ALA A 200 -3.46 -13.58 -16.05
N ASP A 201 -4.31 -12.56 -16.23
CA ASP A 201 -4.04 -11.41 -17.09
C ASP A 201 -3.11 -10.36 -16.45
N TYR A 202 -3.19 -10.16 -15.13
CA TYR A 202 -2.52 -9.03 -14.45
C TYR A 202 -1.57 -9.41 -13.30
N TYR A 203 -1.65 -10.64 -12.80
CA TYR A 203 -0.86 -11.18 -11.69
C TYR A 203 -0.36 -12.60 -12.02
N ASP A 204 0.94 -12.85 -11.95
CA ASP A 204 1.41 -14.24 -12.15
C ASP A 204 0.79 -15.16 -11.07
N VAL A 205 0.09 -16.18 -11.56
CA VAL A 205 -1.10 -16.77 -10.95
C VAL A 205 -0.79 -17.43 -9.61
N THR A 206 -1.52 -16.98 -8.56
CA THR A 206 -1.60 -17.44 -7.16
C THR A 206 -0.95 -16.57 -6.07
N SER A 207 -0.38 -15.40 -6.36
CA SER A 207 0.37 -14.71 -5.30
C SER A 207 -0.46 -14.19 -4.13
N GLY A 208 -0.14 -14.73 -2.95
CA GLY A 208 -0.42 -14.13 -1.64
C GLY A 208 0.39 -12.86 -1.36
N ASN A 209 0.67 -12.03 -2.38
CA ASN A 209 1.41 -10.77 -2.23
C ASN A 209 0.64 -9.55 -2.77
N GLY A 210 -0.47 -9.73 -3.51
CA GLY A 210 -1.32 -8.61 -3.96
C GLY A 210 -2.09 -7.94 -2.81
N PRO A 211 -2.84 -6.84 -3.05
CA PRO A 211 -3.45 -6.07 -1.96
C PRO A 211 -4.30 -6.92 -1.01
N ILE A 212 -5.06 -7.87 -1.57
CA ILE A 212 -5.94 -8.77 -0.83
C ILE A 212 -5.19 -9.76 0.08
N ALA A 213 -3.93 -10.06 -0.21
CA ALA A 213 -3.13 -10.93 0.64
C ALA A 213 -2.66 -10.25 1.93
N HIS A 214 -2.71 -8.90 1.96
CA HIS A 214 -2.33 -8.08 3.11
C HIS A 214 -3.55 -7.45 3.79
N LEU A 215 -4.71 -8.10 3.68
CA LEU A 215 -5.82 -7.85 4.58
C LEU A 215 -5.44 -8.32 5.99
N VAL A 216 -5.90 -7.60 7.00
CA VAL A 216 -5.76 -8.09 8.38
C VAL A 216 -6.69 -9.27 8.54
N LEU A 217 -6.13 -10.46 8.69
CA LEU A 217 -6.90 -11.70 8.79
C LEU A 217 -7.47 -11.83 10.20
N VAL A 218 -8.79 -11.95 10.29
CA VAL A 218 -9.46 -12.29 11.55
C VAL A 218 -10.20 -13.60 11.34
N PRO A 219 -9.94 -14.63 12.16
CA PRO A 219 -10.68 -15.88 12.08
C PRO A 219 -12.18 -15.68 12.32
N GLY A 220 -13.02 -16.42 11.58
CA GLY A 220 -14.46 -16.47 11.78
C GLY A 220 -15.29 -15.84 10.65
N SER A 221 -16.60 -15.73 10.91
CA SER A 221 -17.63 -15.45 9.92
C SER A 221 -18.69 -14.48 10.47
N THR A 222 -18.57 -13.18 10.19
CA THR A 222 -19.66 -12.22 10.40
C THR A 222 -20.38 -11.90 9.08
N PRO A 223 -21.70 -11.61 9.09
CA PRO A 223 -22.41 -11.21 7.88
C PRO A 223 -21.88 -9.86 7.38
N GLY A 224 -21.33 -9.81 6.16
CA GLY A 224 -20.98 -8.56 5.49
C GLY A 224 -22.21 -7.69 5.15
N PHE A 225 -21.96 -6.47 4.62
CA PHE A 225 -22.97 -5.45 4.27
C PHE A 225 -24.12 -5.95 3.34
N ALA A 226 -23.97 -7.12 2.71
CA ALA A 226 -24.97 -7.77 1.85
C ALA A 226 -25.47 -9.15 2.35
N GLY A 227 -25.28 -9.48 3.63
CA GLY A 227 -26.04 -10.56 4.30
C GLY A 227 -25.73 -12.01 3.91
N SER A 228 -24.74 -12.31 3.05
CA SER A 228 -24.39 -13.71 2.72
C SER A 228 -22.90 -13.98 2.44
N VAL A 229 -22.00 -13.16 3.00
CA VAL A 229 -20.56 -13.42 2.92
C VAL A 229 -19.95 -13.36 4.30
N THR A 230 -19.17 -14.40 4.63
CA THR A 230 -18.47 -14.57 5.89
C THR A 230 -17.01 -14.16 5.74
N SER A 231 -16.64 -12.97 6.21
CA SER A 231 -15.23 -12.59 6.40
C SER A 231 -15.12 -11.68 7.62
N ASN A 232 -14.10 -11.89 8.44
CA ASN A 232 -13.69 -10.89 9.42
C ASN A 232 -12.38 -10.21 8.99
N SER A 233 -11.91 -10.43 7.75
CA SER A 233 -10.73 -9.73 7.26
C SER A 233 -11.06 -8.30 6.86
N TRP A 234 -10.17 -7.38 7.21
CA TRP A 234 -10.43 -5.96 7.03
C TRP A 234 -9.28 -5.20 6.38
N VAL A 235 -9.64 -4.10 5.71
CA VAL A 235 -8.73 -3.25 4.96
C VAL A 235 -7.96 -2.33 5.89
N THR A 236 -6.64 -2.23 5.67
CA THR A 236 -5.75 -1.25 6.29
C THR A 236 -5.00 -0.48 5.21
N CYS A 237 -4.27 0.57 5.60
CA CYS A 237 -3.35 1.25 4.71
C CYS A 237 -2.37 0.27 4.03
N THR A 238 -1.87 -0.70 4.80
CA THR A 238 -0.92 -1.72 4.31
C THR A 238 -1.55 -2.80 3.44
N THR A 239 -2.87 -2.84 3.33
CA THR A 239 -3.56 -3.64 2.31
C THR A 239 -3.24 -3.08 0.92
N CYS A 240 -3.23 -1.76 0.76
CA CYS A 240 -2.97 -1.10 -0.52
C CYS A 240 -1.49 -0.75 -0.71
N HIS A 241 -0.77 -0.49 0.39
CA HIS A 241 0.61 -0.03 0.37
C HIS A 241 1.59 -1.03 1.01
N ASP A 242 2.78 -1.16 0.43
CA ASP A 242 3.94 -1.77 1.05
C ASP A 242 5.01 -0.70 1.20
N GLN A 243 5.22 -0.26 2.44
CA GLN A 243 6.21 0.75 2.81
C GLN A 243 7.66 0.38 2.46
N HIS A 244 7.92 -0.81 1.91
CA HIS A 244 9.23 -1.26 1.45
C HIS A 244 9.30 -1.54 -0.08
N ASP A 245 8.17 -1.62 -0.80
CA ASP A 245 8.17 -1.85 -2.25
C ASP A 245 8.19 -0.52 -3.03
N MET A 246 9.39 0.01 -3.24
CA MET A 246 9.56 1.34 -3.84
C MET A 246 9.39 1.36 -5.36
N SER A 247 10.12 0.49 -6.07
CA SER A 247 10.23 0.53 -7.54
C SER A 247 9.67 -0.71 -8.22
N TYR A 248 9.53 -1.80 -7.48
CA TYR A 248 9.24 -3.10 -8.03
C TYR A 248 8.39 -3.91 -7.06
N PHE A 249 7.38 -4.57 -7.61
CA PHE A 249 6.50 -5.48 -6.90
C PHE A 249 6.69 -6.89 -7.45
N ASN A 250 6.85 -7.87 -6.55
CA ASN A 250 6.96 -9.28 -6.93
C ASN A 250 5.58 -9.90 -7.03
N THR A 251 5.15 -10.22 -8.26
CA THR A 251 3.83 -10.81 -8.51
C THR A 251 3.77 -12.32 -8.27
N ALA A 252 4.88 -12.99 -7.88
CA ALA A 252 4.91 -14.43 -7.67
C ALA A 252 4.94 -14.81 -6.17
N ALA A 253 4.15 -15.81 -5.75
CA ALA A 253 4.18 -16.38 -4.39
C ALA A 253 5.27 -17.45 -4.19
N SER A 254 5.59 -18.22 -5.23
CA SER A 254 6.66 -19.22 -5.21
C SER A 254 7.04 -19.62 -6.64
N GLY A 255 8.28 -19.38 -7.06
CA GLY A 255 8.75 -19.60 -8.43
C GLY A 255 9.57 -18.42 -8.95
N SER A 256 9.95 -18.46 -10.23
CA SER A 256 10.70 -17.39 -10.90
C SER A 256 9.96 -16.07 -10.77
N ALA A 257 10.53 -15.11 -10.04
CA ALA A 257 9.91 -13.82 -9.77
C ALA A 257 9.51 -13.10 -11.06
N VAL A 258 8.21 -12.82 -11.21
CA VAL A 258 7.74 -11.85 -12.19
C VAL A 258 7.74 -10.49 -11.49
N ILE A 259 8.73 -9.68 -11.83
CA ILE A 259 8.91 -8.35 -11.26
C ILE A 259 8.19 -7.34 -12.15
N LYS A 260 7.22 -6.62 -11.58
CA LYS A 260 6.52 -5.51 -12.25
C LYS A 260 6.93 -4.17 -11.61
N PRO A 261 6.99 -3.08 -12.38
CA PRO A 261 7.18 -1.76 -11.79
C PRO A 261 6.07 -1.45 -10.78
N THR A 262 6.42 -0.83 -9.67
CA THR A 262 5.47 -0.14 -8.80
C THR A 262 6.05 1.21 -8.43
N HIS A 263 5.18 2.14 -8.04
CA HIS A 263 5.56 3.44 -7.52
C HIS A 263 4.68 3.79 -6.32
N PHE A 264 5.13 4.74 -5.50
CA PHE A 264 4.40 5.21 -4.31
C PHE A 264 4.01 4.10 -3.35
N PHE A 265 4.87 3.07 -3.26
CA PHE A 265 4.68 1.98 -2.31
C PHE A 265 3.38 1.22 -2.54
N VAL A 266 2.85 1.19 -3.76
CA VAL A 266 1.61 0.48 -4.08
C VAL A 266 1.88 -1.03 -4.17
N ARG A 267 1.05 -1.85 -3.52
CA ARG A 267 1.08 -3.33 -3.59
C ARG A 267 0.51 -3.86 -4.89
N GLY A 268 1.14 -3.52 -6.00
CA GLY A 268 0.66 -3.99 -7.29
C GLY A 268 1.41 -3.36 -8.43
N TRP A 269 1.07 -3.79 -9.63
CA TRP A 269 1.61 -3.13 -10.80
C TRP A 269 1.00 -1.74 -10.94
N TYR A 270 1.85 -0.74 -10.79
CA TYR A 270 1.49 0.67 -10.96
C TYR A 270 2.65 1.35 -11.66
N ASP A 271 2.43 1.86 -12.87
CA ASP A 271 3.48 2.52 -13.67
C ASP A 271 2.90 3.75 -14.39
N PRO A 272 2.82 4.90 -13.69
CA PRO A 272 2.30 6.14 -14.26
C PRO A 272 3.26 6.75 -15.31
N GLY A 273 4.52 6.28 -15.38
CA GLY A 273 5.52 6.74 -16.35
C GLY A 273 5.34 6.18 -17.76
N ASN A 274 4.51 5.15 -17.94
CA ASN A 274 4.29 4.50 -19.22
C ASN A 274 3.18 5.23 -20.03
N ALA A 275 3.60 6.17 -20.87
CA ALA A 275 2.75 7.14 -21.55
C ALA A 275 1.98 6.64 -22.80
N ALA A 276 2.11 5.36 -23.20
CA ALA A 276 1.52 4.89 -24.46
C ALA A 276 0.23 4.04 -24.28
N THR A 277 0.12 3.24 -23.22
CA THR A 277 -0.94 2.21 -23.09
C THR A 277 -1.26 1.76 -21.65
N SER A 278 -0.62 2.36 -20.63
CA SER A 278 -0.71 1.87 -19.24
C SER A 278 -2.09 2.09 -18.62
N ASN A 279 -2.83 1.01 -18.37
CA ASN A 279 -4.02 0.98 -17.52
C ASN A 279 -3.71 0.47 -16.10
N SER A 280 -2.44 0.49 -15.69
CA SER A 280 -1.95 -0.08 -14.43
C SER A 280 -2.70 0.44 -13.19
N ALA A 281 -3.08 1.73 -13.17
CA ALA A 281 -3.93 2.31 -12.12
C ALA A 281 -5.28 1.57 -12.00
N ALA A 282 -5.95 1.31 -13.13
CA ALA A 282 -7.20 0.56 -13.15
C ALA A 282 -6.98 -0.89 -12.69
N GLN A 283 -5.85 -1.52 -13.05
CA GLN A 283 -5.53 -2.87 -12.58
C GLN A 283 -5.39 -2.96 -11.08
N PHE A 284 -4.68 -2.00 -10.49
CA PHE A 284 -4.55 -1.90 -9.05
C PHE A 284 -5.93 -1.79 -8.37
N CYS A 285 -6.78 -0.84 -8.80
CA CYS A 285 -8.11 -0.65 -8.21
C CYS A 285 -8.99 -1.91 -8.31
N ARG A 286 -8.93 -2.61 -9.46
CA ARG A 286 -9.72 -3.82 -9.71
C ARG A 286 -9.36 -5.00 -8.82
N SER A 287 -8.22 -4.97 -8.14
CA SER A 287 -7.91 -5.96 -7.09
C SER A 287 -9.06 -6.06 -6.08
N CYS A 288 -9.65 -4.93 -5.67
CA CYS A 288 -10.77 -4.90 -4.72
C CYS A 288 -12.14 -4.66 -5.40
N HIS A 289 -12.16 -4.00 -6.55
CA HIS A 289 -13.37 -3.62 -7.29
C HIS A 289 -13.67 -4.57 -8.45
N GLY A 290 -13.95 -5.83 -8.09
CA GLY A 290 -14.12 -6.91 -9.07
C GLY A 290 -15.37 -6.81 -9.93
N GLY A 291 -16.48 -6.27 -9.39
CA GLY A 291 -17.71 -6.07 -10.16
C GLY A 291 -17.54 -5.04 -11.29
N GLU A 292 -16.56 -4.15 -11.15
CA GLU A 292 -16.19 -3.13 -12.12
C GLU A 292 -15.13 -3.60 -13.12
N SER A 293 -14.70 -4.86 -13.04
CA SER A 293 -13.65 -5.41 -13.89
C SER A 293 -14.14 -5.79 -15.28
N ASN A 294 -13.23 -5.76 -16.27
CA ASN A 294 -13.57 -6.17 -17.64
C ASN A 294 -13.96 -7.65 -17.69
N GLU A 295 -13.29 -8.45 -16.87
CA GLU A 295 -13.46 -9.89 -16.78
C GLU A 295 -14.87 -10.23 -16.26
N ALA A 296 -15.39 -9.45 -15.31
CA ALA A 296 -16.78 -9.54 -14.85
C ALA A 296 -17.82 -9.19 -15.94
N HIS A 297 -17.41 -8.46 -16.99
CA HIS A 297 -18.24 -8.09 -18.15
C HIS A 297 -17.87 -8.86 -19.44
N GLY A 298 -17.10 -9.95 -19.32
CA GLY A 298 -16.74 -10.82 -20.45
C GLY A 298 -15.75 -10.21 -21.44
N GLN A 299 -14.93 -9.25 -20.99
CA GLN A 299 -13.90 -8.59 -21.78
C GLN A 299 -12.51 -8.85 -21.19
N THR A 300 -11.50 -8.94 -22.06
CA THR A 300 -10.08 -8.91 -21.69
C THR A 300 -9.47 -7.68 -22.32
N VAL A 301 -8.86 -6.81 -21.52
CA VAL A 301 -8.17 -5.62 -22.04
C VAL A 301 -6.67 -5.83 -21.95
N PRO A 302 -5.93 -5.67 -23.06
CA PRO A 302 -4.49 -5.80 -23.05
C PRO A 302 -3.82 -4.91 -22.01
N THR A 303 -2.76 -5.43 -21.42
CA THR A 303 -1.90 -4.76 -20.45
C THR A 303 -0.81 -3.92 -21.12
N THR A 304 -0.65 -4.02 -22.44
CA THR A 304 0.46 -3.40 -23.19
C THR A 304 0.00 -2.74 -24.46
#